data_AF-A0A413PPD9-F1
#
_entry.id   AF-A0A413PPD9-F1
#
_cell.length_a   1.000
_cell.length_b   1.000
_cell.length_c   1.000
_cell.angle_alpha   90.00
_cell.angle_beta   90.00
_cell.angle_gamma   90.00
#
_symmetry.space_group_name_H-M   'P 1'
#
loop_
_entity.id
_entity.type
_entity.pdbx_description
1 polymer ?
#
loop_
_entity_poly.entity_id
_entity_poly.type
_entity_poly.pdbx_seq_one_letter_code
_entity_poly.pdbx_strand_id
1 'polypeptide(L)'
;MKNTIFKSFKFTFSLMLTVMLCLSFSTITNAASVKDIPVKKTISADITGDGKADKILITTTMDDDFRVKKLKVTVNKKTAFSKNCTDSGINYITAKYAKMTNKNEFIQLMGIGDNDYIVFNQIYKYNNTSNLQI
;
A
#
# COMPACT_ATOMS: atom_id res chain seq x y z
N MET A 1 62.27 -7.11 -26.66
CA MET A 1 60.95 -6.56 -27.05
C MET A 1 60.14 -6.31 -25.79
N LYS A 2 59.70 -5.06 -25.57
CA LYS A 2 58.97 -4.65 -24.36
C LYS A 2 57.54 -5.20 -24.42
N ASN A 3 57.10 -5.88 -23.36
CA ASN A 3 55.74 -6.40 -23.17
C ASN A 3 54.72 -5.24 -23.10
N THR A 4 54.31 -4.73 -24.26
CA THR A 4 53.30 -3.67 -24.39
C THR A 4 51.89 -4.18 -24.05
N ILE A 5 51.65 -5.48 -24.24
CA ILE A 5 50.35 -6.14 -24.06
C ILE A 5 49.95 -6.25 -22.58
N PHE A 6 50.92 -6.36 -21.66
CA PHE A 6 50.63 -6.45 -20.22
C PHE A 6 50.33 -5.09 -19.56
N LYS A 7 50.71 -3.97 -20.19
CA LYS A 7 50.38 -2.62 -19.69
C LYS A 7 48.97 -2.19 -20.08
N SER A 8 48.47 -2.58 -21.24
CA SER A 8 47.10 -2.26 -21.68
C SER A 8 46.03 -3.06 -20.93
N PHE A 9 46.34 -4.27 -20.46
CA PHE A 9 45.39 -5.10 -19.70
C PHE A 9 45.06 -4.54 -18.29
N LYS A 10 46.01 -3.85 -17.64
CA LYS A 10 45.78 -3.21 -16.33
C LYS A 10 44.99 -1.91 -16.43
N PHE A 11 45.06 -1.23 -17.58
CA PHE A 11 44.44 0.09 -17.78
C PHE A 11 42.93 -0.01 -18.07
N THR A 12 42.49 -1.05 -18.77
CA THR A 12 41.07 -1.28 -19.06
C THR A 12 40.29 -1.85 -17.88
N PHE A 13 40.94 -2.66 -17.02
CA PHE A 13 40.30 -3.23 -15.84
C PHE A 13 40.05 -2.19 -14.74
N SER A 14 40.99 -1.25 -14.56
CA SER A 14 40.82 -0.17 -13.58
C SER A 14 39.71 0.80 -13.95
N LEU A 15 39.50 1.09 -15.25
CA LEU A 15 38.48 2.04 -15.69
C LEU A 15 37.04 1.49 -15.58
N MET A 16 36.87 0.18 -15.78
CA MET A 16 35.57 -0.49 -15.61
C MET A 16 35.12 -0.56 -14.13
N LEU A 17 36.07 -0.71 -13.19
CA LEU A 17 35.76 -0.78 -11.77
C LEU A 17 35.31 0.57 -11.19
N THR A 18 35.88 1.68 -11.65
CA THR A 18 35.47 3.04 -11.23
C THR A 18 34.12 3.46 -11.79
N VAL A 19 33.73 2.99 -12.98
CA VAL A 19 32.40 3.25 -13.56
C VAL A 19 31.31 2.45 -12.84
N MET A 20 31.60 1.22 -12.39
CA MET A 20 30.68 0.43 -11.56
C MET A 20 30.48 1.01 -10.14
N LEU A 21 31.50 1.65 -9.55
CA LEU A 21 31.41 2.29 -8.23
C LEU A 21 30.65 3.63 -8.23
N CYS A 22 30.56 4.31 -9.37
CA CYS A 22 29.79 5.56 -9.51
C CYS A 22 28.29 5.35 -9.83
N LEU A 23 27.89 4.13 -10.22
CA LEU A 23 26.48 3.73 -10.21
C LEU A 23 26.11 3.26 -8.81
N SER A 24 26.30 4.15 -7.83
CA SER A 24 25.51 4.05 -6.62
C SER A 24 24.07 4.11 -7.10
N PHE A 25 23.37 2.96 -7.15
CA PHE A 25 21.95 2.92 -7.38
C PHE A 25 21.36 3.83 -6.31
N SER A 26 21.03 5.06 -6.71
CA SER A 26 20.25 5.97 -5.90
C SER A 26 18.92 5.25 -5.72
N THR A 27 18.82 4.50 -4.62
CA THR A 27 17.55 3.95 -4.19
C THR A 27 16.73 5.18 -3.86
N ILE A 28 15.89 5.60 -4.82
CA ILE A 28 14.88 6.61 -4.59
C ILE A 28 13.91 5.95 -3.60
N THR A 29 14.19 6.10 -2.32
CA THR A 29 13.29 5.68 -1.26
C THR A 29 12.16 6.70 -1.25
N ASN A 30 11.02 6.31 -1.82
CA ASN A 30 9.81 7.11 -1.65
C ASN A 30 9.55 7.27 -0.16
N ALA A 31 9.32 8.50 0.29
CA ALA A 31 9.03 8.78 1.69
C ALA A 31 7.81 7.96 2.14
N ALA A 32 7.90 7.38 3.34
CA ALA A 32 6.75 6.75 3.96
C ALA A 32 5.64 7.80 4.15
N SER A 33 4.40 7.42 3.88
CA SER A 33 3.27 8.33 3.99
C SER A 33 2.01 7.61 4.45
N VAL A 34 1.18 8.33 5.20
CA VAL A 34 -0.16 7.89 5.59
C VAL A 34 -1.15 8.94 5.12
N LYS A 35 -2.25 8.51 4.52
CA LYS A 35 -3.29 9.38 3.99
C LYS A 35 -4.66 8.80 4.33
N ASP A 36 -5.62 9.67 4.65
CA ASP A 36 -6.99 9.23 4.88
C ASP A 36 -7.67 8.79 3.57
N ILE A 37 -8.47 7.74 3.66
CA ILE A 37 -9.31 7.26 2.55
C ILE A 37 -10.75 7.69 2.83
N PRO A 38 -11.29 8.68 2.09
CA PRO A 38 -12.67 9.08 2.26
C PRO A 38 -13.62 7.93 1.90
N VAL A 39 -14.53 7.58 2.81
CA VAL A 39 -15.58 6.60 2.58
C VAL A 39 -16.52 7.11 1.47
N LYS A 40 -16.98 6.20 0.60
CA LYS A 40 -17.79 6.45 -0.61
C LYS A 40 -17.07 7.21 -1.74
N LYS A 41 -15.77 7.47 -1.63
CA LYS A 41 -14.98 8.11 -2.70
C LYS A 41 -13.85 7.19 -3.14
N THR A 42 -13.64 7.13 -4.45
CA THR A 42 -12.53 6.38 -5.04
C THR A 42 -11.23 7.15 -4.89
N ILE A 43 -10.17 6.47 -4.44
CA ILE A 43 -8.81 6.97 -4.47
C ILE A 43 -7.93 6.11 -5.39
N SER A 44 -6.76 6.64 -5.72
CA SER A 44 -5.75 5.95 -6.53
C SER A 44 -4.46 5.75 -5.73
N ALA A 45 -4.04 4.49 -5.56
CA ALA A 45 -2.82 4.10 -4.86
C ALA A 45 -2.34 2.70 -5.32
N ASP A 46 -1.04 2.40 -5.26
CA ASP A 46 -0.44 1.15 -5.76
C ASP A 46 -0.43 0.02 -4.70
N ILE A 47 -1.63 -0.39 -4.27
CA ILE A 47 -1.75 -1.38 -3.19
C ILE A 47 -1.29 -2.78 -3.61
N THR A 48 -1.19 -3.05 -4.91
CA THR A 48 -0.64 -4.30 -5.46
C THR A 48 0.89 -4.32 -5.49
N GLY A 49 1.55 -3.15 -5.44
CA GLY A 49 3.01 -3.01 -5.51
C GLY A 49 3.58 -3.32 -6.91
N ASP A 50 2.77 -3.21 -7.96
CA ASP A 50 3.18 -3.46 -9.34
C ASP A 50 3.69 -2.20 -10.06
N GLY A 51 3.69 -1.07 -9.37
CA GLY A 51 4.09 0.24 -9.89
C GLY A 51 2.95 1.01 -10.56
N LYS A 52 1.72 0.48 -10.58
CA LYS A 52 0.54 1.13 -11.18
C LYS A 52 -0.48 1.49 -10.12
N ALA A 53 -1.18 2.59 -10.34
CA ALA A 53 -2.21 3.02 -9.40
C ALA A 53 -3.47 2.14 -9.49
N ASP A 54 -3.84 1.51 -8.38
CA ASP A 54 -5.10 0.80 -8.18
C ASP A 54 -6.21 1.73 -7.72
N LYS A 55 -7.44 1.45 -8.13
CA LYS A 55 -8.64 2.19 -7.69
C LYS A 55 -9.24 1.55 -6.46
N ILE A 56 -9.14 2.22 -5.32
CA ILE A 56 -9.64 1.74 -4.04
C ILE A 56 -10.91 2.51 -3.70
N LEU A 57 -11.97 1.78 -3.34
CA LEU A 57 -13.22 2.36 -2.87
C LEU A 57 -13.72 1.60 -1.64
N ILE A 58 -13.95 2.37 -0.57
CA ILE A 58 -14.52 1.88 0.68
C ILE A 58 -15.98 2.34 0.73
N THR A 59 -16.91 1.40 0.90
CA THR A 59 -18.33 1.70 1.04
C THR A 59 -18.89 1.09 2.30
N THR A 60 -19.91 1.75 2.83
CA THR A 60 -20.74 1.25 3.91
C THR A 60 -22.21 1.25 3.49
N THR A 61 -22.97 0.29 4.01
CA THR A 61 -24.43 0.37 4.02
C THR A 61 -24.87 0.62 5.45
N MET A 62 -25.87 1.48 5.63
CA MET A 62 -26.44 1.77 6.94
C MET A 62 -27.67 0.89 7.21
N ASP A 63 -28.00 0.66 8.46
CA ASP A 63 -29.32 0.19 8.90
C ASP A 63 -30.28 1.37 9.17
N ASP A 64 -31.47 1.04 9.66
CA ASP A 64 -32.55 2.00 9.92
C ASP A 64 -32.23 2.94 11.10
N ASP A 65 -31.30 2.54 11.98
CA ASP A 65 -30.81 3.33 13.12
C ASP A 65 -29.58 4.18 12.77
N PHE A 66 -29.27 4.33 11.47
CA PHE A 66 -28.09 5.03 10.98
C PHE A 66 -26.76 4.45 11.50
N ARG A 67 -26.71 3.14 11.76
CA ARG A 67 -25.47 2.41 12.06
C ARG A 67 -24.96 1.64 10.87
N VAL A 68 -23.65 1.39 10.82
CA VAL A 68 -23.00 0.66 9.73
C VAL A 68 -23.38 -0.82 9.81
N LYS A 69 -24.18 -1.28 8.85
CA LYS A 69 -24.59 -2.69 8.69
C LYS A 69 -23.56 -3.53 7.95
N LYS A 70 -22.86 -2.94 6.98
CA LYS A 70 -21.86 -3.65 6.17
C LYS A 70 -20.76 -2.72 5.74
N LEU A 71 -19.53 -3.18 5.84
CA LEU A 71 -18.33 -2.55 5.27
C LEU A 71 -17.87 -3.37 4.07
N LYS A 72 -17.55 -2.70 2.96
CA LYS A 72 -16.98 -3.31 1.76
C LYS A 72 -15.79 -2.48 1.27
N VAL A 73 -14.70 -3.16 0.90
CA VAL A 73 -13.59 -2.55 0.17
C VAL A 73 -13.52 -3.20 -1.20
N THR A 74 -13.44 -2.36 -2.23
CA THR A 74 -13.17 -2.80 -3.59
C THR A 74 -11.83 -2.25 -4.05
N VAL A 75 -11.10 -3.09 -4.78
CA VAL A 75 -9.87 -2.73 -5.49
C VAL A 75 -10.11 -3.03 -6.96
N ASN A 76 -9.95 -2.04 -7.83
CA ASN A 76 -10.23 -2.15 -9.26
C ASN A 76 -11.61 -2.75 -9.58
N LYS A 77 -12.64 -2.29 -8.83
CA LYS A 77 -14.05 -2.76 -8.90
C LYS A 77 -14.28 -4.21 -8.43
N LYS A 78 -13.24 -4.95 -8.06
CA LYS A 78 -13.37 -6.29 -7.46
C LYS A 78 -13.48 -6.17 -5.94
N THR A 79 -14.34 -6.98 -5.33
CA THR A 79 -14.45 -7.01 -3.87
C THR A 79 -13.18 -7.62 -3.28
N ALA A 80 -12.45 -6.84 -2.49
CA ALA A 80 -11.23 -7.27 -1.81
C ALA A 80 -11.46 -7.59 -0.33
N PHE A 81 -12.50 -7.00 0.25
CA PHE A 81 -12.90 -7.23 1.64
C PHE A 81 -14.38 -6.93 1.82
N SER A 82 -15.01 -7.70 2.71
CA SER A 82 -16.36 -7.42 3.18
C SER A 82 -16.48 -7.88 4.63
N LYS A 83 -17.08 -7.04 5.47
CA LYS A 83 -17.38 -7.36 6.86
C LYS A 83 -18.84 -7.05 7.15
N ASN A 84 -19.56 -8.04 7.66
CA ASN A 84 -20.87 -7.81 8.26
C ASN A 84 -20.66 -7.07 9.59
N CYS A 85 -21.40 -5.99 9.78
CA CYS A 85 -21.32 -5.09 10.93
C CYS A 85 -22.70 -4.91 11.60
N THR A 86 -23.72 -5.67 11.20
CA THR A 86 -25.03 -5.67 11.86
C THR A 86 -24.87 -5.85 13.37
N ASP A 87 -25.62 -5.08 14.15
CA ASP A 87 -25.64 -5.10 15.62
C ASP A 87 -24.26 -4.89 16.29
N SER A 88 -23.26 -4.40 15.54
CA SER A 88 -21.89 -4.18 16.07
C SER A 88 -21.72 -2.83 16.76
N GLY A 89 -22.76 -1.99 16.80
CA GLY A 89 -22.71 -0.65 17.43
C GLY A 89 -21.80 0.34 16.71
N ILE A 90 -21.52 0.14 15.42
CA ILE A 90 -20.62 1.00 14.63
C ILE A 90 -21.41 2.13 14.01
N ASN A 91 -21.03 3.37 14.29
CA ASN A 91 -21.64 4.57 13.74
C ASN A 91 -21.01 4.97 12.40
N TYR A 92 -19.68 4.88 12.29
CA TYR A 92 -18.97 5.17 11.05
C TYR A 92 -17.66 4.40 10.92
N ILE A 93 -17.15 4.35 9.69
CA ILE A 93 -15.85 3.74 9.37
C ILE A 93 -14.87 4.86 9.05
N THR A 94 -13.68 4.78 9.64
CA THR A 94 -12.51 5.53 9.17
C THR A 94 -11.54 4.58 8.50
N ALA A 95 -10.80 5.10 7.52
CA ALA A 95 -9.85 4.31 6.78
C ALA A 95 -8.62 5.12 6.42
N LYS A 96 -7.46 4.48 6.46
CA LYS A 96 -6.18 5.08 6.10
C LYS A 96 -5.42 4.18 5.15
N TYR A 97 -4.75 4.78 4.19
CA TYR A 97 -3.77 4.14 3.35
C TYR A 97 -2.38 4.49 3.88
N ALA A 98 -1.55 3.48 4.08
CA ALA A 98 -0.17 3.63 4.55
C ALA A 98 0.79 3.05 3.50
N LYS A 99 1.65 3.90 2.94
CA LYS A 99 2.77 3.50 2.09
C LYS A 99 4.04 3.53 2.93
N MET A 100 4.61 2.37 3.22
CA MET A 100 5.91 2.29 3.92
C MET A 100 7.06 2.17 2.92
N THR A 101 6.90 1.30 1.92
CA THR A 101 7.82 1.15 0.78
C THR A 101 7.00 0.85 -0.47
N ASN A 102 7.64 0.74 -1.63
CA ASN A 102 6.95 0.37 -2.89
C ASN A 102 6.35 -1.06 -2.87
N LYS A 103 6.63 -1.88 -1.85
CA LYS A 103 6.14 -3.26 -1.72
C LYS A 103 5.34 -3.51 -0.43
N ASN A 104 5.30 -2.51 0.45
CA ASN A 104 4.67 -2.59 1.76
C ASN A 104 3.69 -1.44 1.90
N GLU A 105 2.52 -1.68 1.33
CA GLU A 105 1.39 -0.77 1.37
C GLU A 105 0.22 -1.46 2.08
N PHE A 106 -0.52 -0.67 2.86
CA PHE A 106 -1.53 -1.19 3.78
C PHE A 106 -2.77 -0.31 3.78
N ILE A 107 -3.91 -0.93 4.10
CA ILE A 107 -5.14 -0.22 4.46
C ILE A 107 -5.45 -0.51 5.92
N GLN A 108 -5.55 0.54 6.73
CA GLN A 108 -6.17 0.46 8.05
C GLN A 108 -7.67 0.70 7.91
N LEU A 109 -8.50 -0.14 8.51
CA LEU A 109 -9.94 0.06 8.66
C LEU A 109 -10.26 0.09 10.15
N MET A 110 -11.01 1.10 10.56
CA MET A 110 -11.41 1.27 11.94
C MET A 110 -12.91 1.58 12.03
N GLY A 111 -13.64 0.78 12.80
CA GLY A 111 -15.04 1.00 13.11
C GLY A 111 -15.19 1.75 14.41
N ILE A 112 -15.86 2.90 14.35
CA ILE A 112 -16.09 3.79 15.50
C ILE A 112 -17.56 3.72 15.89
N GLY A 113 -17.82 3.44 17.16
CA GLY A 113 -19.15 3.40 17.77
C GLY A 113 -19.44 4.66 18.59
N ASP A 114 -20.35 4.52 19.55
CA ASP A 114 -20.75 5.60 20.44
C ASP A 114 -19.59 6.10 21.31
N ASN A 115 -19.56 7.40 21.59
CA ASN A 115 -18.50 8.07 22.37
C ASN A 115 -17.09 7.78 21.85
N ASP A 116 -16.94 7.70 20.52
CA ASP A 116 -15.68 7.41 19.82
C ASP A 116 -15.06 6.04 20.19
N TYR A 117 -15.84 5.11 20.74
CA TYR A 117 -15.35 3.77 21.07
C TYR A 117 -14.90 3.02 19.82
N ILE A 118 -13.68 2.47 19.86
CA ILE A 118 -13.12 1.68 18.76
C ILE A 118 -13.68 0.25 18.85
N VAL A 119 -14.66 -0.06 18.00
CA VAL A 119 -15.26 -1.40 17.91
C VAL A 119 -14.29 -2.38 17.25
N PHE A 120 -13.58 -1.94 16.22
CA PHE A 120 -12.46 -2.69 15.65
C PHE A 120 -11.44 -1.74 15.02
N ASN A 121 -10.19 -2.17 14.96
CA ASN A 121 -9.12 -1.48 14.27
C ASN A 121 -8.15 -2.54 13.72
N GLN A 122 -8.10 -2.67 12.39
CA GLN A 122 -7.27 -3.68 11.73
C GLN A 122 -6.51 -3.05 10.56
N ILE A 123 -5.27 -3.49 10.39
CA ILE A 123 -4.42 -3.12 9.26
C ILE A 123 -4.36 -4.34 8.34
N TYR A 124 -4.59 -4.11 7.06
CA TYR A 124 -4.62 -5.14 6.06
C TYR A 124 -3.56 -4.89 4.99
N LYS A 125 -2.98 -5.98 4.50
CA LYS A 125 -2.19 -6.01 3.28
C LYS A 125 -3.02 -6.61 2.14
N TYR A 126 -2.95 -6.01 0.96
CA TYR A 126 -3.53 -6.62 -0.23
C TYR A 126 -2.62 -7.72 -0.75
N ASN A 127 -3.21 -8.88 -1.04
CA ASN A 127 -2.46 -10.06 -1.46
C ASN A 127 -2.66 -10.38 -2.94
N ASN A 128 -1.89 -11.37 -3.42
CA ASN A 128 -1.92 -11.81 -4.81
C ASN A 128 -3.23 -12.52 -5.21
N THR A 129 -4.08 -12.91 -4.24
CA THR A 129 -5.42 -13.47 -4.52
C THR A 129 -6.51 -12.41 -4.59
N SER A 130 -6.12 -11.14 -4.68
CA SER A 130 -7.02 -9.98 -4.76
C SER A 130 -7.87 -9.73 -3.51
N ASN A 131 -7.35 -10.07 -2.34
CA ASN A 131 -8.03 -9.91 -1.06
C ASN A 131 -7.17 -9.13 -0.05
N LEU A 132 -7.85 -8.47 0.89
CA LEU A 132 -7.19 -7.91 2.08
C LEU A 132 -7.03 -8.99 3.15
N GLN A 133 -5.82 -9.12 3.69
CA GLN A 133 -5.47 -10.06 4.76
C GLN A 133 -4.79 -9.32 5.91
N ILE A 134 -5.00 -9.82 7.14
CA ILE A 134 -4.35 -9.33 8.36
C ILE A 134 -2.90 -9.82 8.37
#